data_AF-T0RK85-F1
#
_entry.id   AF-T0RK85-F1
#
_cell.length_a   1.000
_cell.length_b   1.000
_cell.length_c   1.000
_cell.angle_alpha   90.00
_cell.angle_beta   90.00
_cell.angle_gamma   90.00
#
_symmetry.space_group_name_H-M   'P 1'
#
loop_
_entity.id
_entity.type
_entity.pdbx_description
1 polymer ?
#
loop_
_entity_poly.entity_id
_entity_poly.type
_entity_poly.pdbx_seq_one_letter_code
_entity_poly.pdbx_strand_id
1 'polypeptide(L)'
;MVRPGRQAFHLRRARAGTPKGRLTILRERELLGPAETIRGQCRKTPCTTEEPYNCCAVNLLDHQPDFAAQKSMLEKVFEDSGHLMDLLRKFHPEFNPIENYWGSAKVYCCHHCDYTFKSLRETVYAAGLSPPLAEFAVKKYKSHRSIPSENLTERMEVEFAAKKR
;
A
#
# COMPACT_ATOMS: atom_id res chain seq x y z
N MET A 1 36.13 -25.94 21.93
CA MET A 1 36.18 -26.09 20.46
C MET A 1 35.27 -25.04 19.83
N VAL A 2 35.84 -23.90 19.43
CA VAL A 2 35.13 -22.77 18.83
C VAL A 2 35.14 -22.95 17.31
N ARG A 3 33.95 -22.97 16.67
CA ARG A 3 33.84 -23.13 15.22
C ARG A 3 34.38 -21.87 14.51
N PRO A 4 35.20 -22.02 13.46
CA PRO A 4 35.83 -20.91 12.78
C PRO A 4 34.81 -20.09 11.97
N GLY A 5 35.09 -18.79 11.88
CA GLY A 5 34.24 -17.79 11.28
C GLY A 5 33.94 -18.03 9.79
N ARG A 6 32.72 -17.68 9.39
CA ARG A 6 32.39 -17.43 7.99
C ARG A 6 32.70 -15.97 7.69
N GLN A 7 33.92 -15.70 7.23
CA GLN A 7 34.21 -14.52 6.44
C GLN A 7 33.82 -14.81 4.99
N ALA A 8 32.95 -13.95 4.45
CA ALA A 8 32.94 -13.46 3.07
C ALA A 8 31.52 -12.96 2.77
N PHE A 9 31.16 -11.77 3.26
CA PHE A 9 30.13 -10.99 2.59
C PHE A 9 30.73 -10.57 1.26
N HIS A 10 30.47 -11.35 0.20
CA HIS A 10 30.70 -10.88 -1.15
C HIS A 10 29.95 -9.55 -1.31
N LEU A 11 30.71 -8.46 -1.40
CA LEU A 11 30.22 -7.19 -1.91
C LEU A 11 29.82 -7.43 -3.37
N ARG A 12 28.61 -7.98 -3.57
CA ARG A 12 28.00 -7.99 -4.90
C ARG A 12 27.83 -6.53 -5.29
N ARG A 13 28.51 -6.12 -6.36
CA ARG A 13 28.28 -4.83 -7.02
C ARG A 13 26.76 -4.67 -7.17
N ALA A 14 26.19 -3.66 -6.51
CA ALA A 14 24.77 -3.38 -6.62
C ALA A 14 24.46 -3.13 -8.10
N ARG A 15 23.53 -3.91 -8.68
CA ARG A 15 23.04 -3.63 -10.04
C ARG A 15 22.26 -2.31 -9.97
N ALA A 16 22.37 -1.47 -11.01
CA ALA A 16 21.61 -0.23 -11.09
C ALA A 16 20.12 -0.50 -10.80
N GLY A 17 19.52 0.26 -9.88
CA GLY A 17 18.13 0.08 -9.43
C GLY A 17 17.91 -0.91 -8.29
N THR A 18 18.95 -1.58 -7.77
CA THR A 18 18.82 -2.48 -6.60
C THR A 18 19.08 -1.72 -5.30
N PRO A 19 18.25 -1.88 -4.25
CA PRO A 19 18.49 -1.23 -2.96
C PRO A 19 19.82 -1.71 -2.34
N LYS A 20 20.73 -0.77 -2.08
CA LYS A 20 22.09 -1.02 -1.54
C LYS A 20 22.10 -1.58 -0.11
N GLY A 21 20.97 -1.53 0.60
CA GLY A 21 20.84 -1.91 2.01
C GLY A 21 21.22 -0.77 2.97
N ARG A 22 20.52 -0.70 4.11
CA ARG A 22 20.63 0.41 5.08
C ARG A 22 22.05 0.61 5.63
N LEU A 23 22.75 -0.47 5.98
CA LEU A 23 24.12 -0.39 6.51
C LEU A 23 25.11 0.19 5.50
N THR A 24 24.98 -0.18 4.22
CA THR A 24 25.82 0.35 3.14
C THR A 24 25.60 1.86 3.00
N ILE A 25 24.34 2.30 2.99
CA ILE A 25 24.00 3.73 2.88
C ILE A 25 24.56 4.51 4.06
N LEU A 26 24.44 4.00 5.29
CA LEU A 26 24.98 4.65 6.48
C LEU A 26 26.51 4.75 6.46
N ARG A 27 27.20 3.73 5.96
CA ARG A 27 28.66 3.75 5.78
C ARG A 27 29.10 4.73 4.71
N GLU A 28 28.42 4.74 3.55
CA GLU A 28 28.67 5.69 2.46
C GLU A 28 28.49 7.16 2.90
N ARG A 29 27.67 7.40 3.93
CA ARG A 29 27.38 8.73 4.48
C ARG A 29 28.15 9.08 5.75
N GLU A 30 29.03 8.20 6.21
CA GLU A 30 29.82 8.43 7.42
C GLU A 30 28.96 8.68 8.67
N LEU A 31 27.75 8.11 8.72
CA LEU A 31 26.79 8.26 9.82
C LEU A 31 26.91 7.15 10.88
N LEU A 32 27.84 6.21 10.70
CA LEU A 32 28.13 5.18 11.69
C LEU A 32 29.11 5.72 12.73
N GLY A 33 28.85 5.42 14.00
CA GLY A 33 29.81 5.71 15.08
C GLY A 33 31.06 4.84 14.99
N PRO A 34 32.03 5.02 15.91
CA PRO A 34 33.33 4.34 15.89
C PRO A 34 33.26 2.81 15.87
N ALA A 35 32.18 2.23 16.39
CA ALA A 35 31.97 0.79 16.42
C ALA A 35 31.55 0.19 15.06
N GLU A 36 31.34 1.00 14.01
CA GLU A 36 30.88 0.60 12.67
C GLU A 36 29.61 -0.28 12.65
N THR A 37 28.85 -0.26 13.75
CA THR A 37 27.73 -1.16 13.96
C THR A 37 26.55 -0.39 14.52
N ILE A 38 25.36 -0.73 14.03
CA ILE A 38 24.10 -0.15 14.48
C ILE A 38 23.02 -1.21 14.41
N ARG A 39 22.06 -1.16 15.32
CA ARG A 39 20.86 -2.01 15.26
C ARG A 39 20.08 -1.69 14.00
N GLY A 40 19.62 -2.70 13.26
CA GLY A 40 18.82 -2.48 12.04
C GLY A 40 17.50 -1.75 12.31
N GLN A 41 16.73 -2.17 13.32
CA GLN A 41 15.44 -1.57 13.71
C GLN A 41 15.15 -1.87 15.19
N CYS A 42 14.50 -0.94 15.90
CA CYS A 42 13.99 -1.17 17.25
C CYS A 42 12.84 -2.19 17.25
N ARG A 43 12.80 -3.07 18.27
CA ARG A 43 11.93 -4.26 18.25
C ARG A 43 10.50 -4.00 18.74
N LYS A 44 10.33 -3.10 19.71
CA LYS A 44 9.05 -2.83 20.38
C LYS A 44 8.91 -1.40 20.87
N THR A 45 10.01 -0.78 21.27
CA THR A 45 10.01 0.63 21.66
C THR A 45 9.97 1.52 20.42
N PRO A 46 9.11 2.57 20.42
CA PRO A 46 9.25 3.68 19.50
C PRO A 46 10.69 4.19 19.53
N CYS A 47 11.22 4.57 18.38
CA CYS A 47 12.54 5.18 18.34
C CYS A 47 12.50 6.55 19.00
N THR A 48 13.63 7.00 19.55
CA THR A 48 13.75 8.32 20.16
C THR A 48 13.41 9.38 19.13
N THR A 49 12.48 10.29 19.47
CA THR A 49 12.08 11.44 18.66
C THR A 49 12.88 12.70 18.98
N GLU A 50 13.82 12.61 19.93
CA GLU A 50 14.74 13.66 20.31
C GLU A 50 16.15 13.35 19.81
N GLU A 51 16.88 14.39 19.43
CA GLU A 51 18.27 14.25 18.96
C GLU A 51 19.20 13.76 20.08
N PRO A 52 20.22 12.93 19.75
CA PRO A 52 20.56 12.44 18.41
C PRO A 52 19.76 11.18 18.02
N TYR A 53 19.28 11.12 16.77
CA TYR A 53 18.42 10.05 16.21
C TYR A 53 19.13 8.70 15.96
N ASN A 54 20.10 8.31 16.79
CA ASN A 54 21.06 7.23 16.51
C ASN A 54 20.68 5.84 17.07
N CYS A 55 19.46 5.64 17.57
CA CYS A 55 19.09 4.39 18.26
C CYS A 55 19.06 3.14 17.34
N CYS A 56 18.76 3.32 16.05
CA CYS A 56 18.77 2.26 15.04
C CYS A 56 18.88 2.84 13.62
N ALA A 57 19.24 2.01 12.65
CA ALA A 57 19.42 2.41 11.26
C ALA A 57 18.14 2.97 10.61
N VAL A 58 16.95 2.48 11.00
CA VAL A 58 15.69 3.07 10.53
C VAL A 58 15.57 4.51 11.00
N ASN A 59 15.62 4.73 12.33
CA ASN A 59 15.42 6.07 12.89
C ASN A 59 16.42 7.08 12.35
N LEU A 60 17.69 6.67 12.25
CA LEU A 60 18.76 7.53 11.77
C LEU A 60 18.57 7.93 10.30
N LEU A 61 18.12 6.99 9.46
CA LEU A 61 17.86 7.26 8.04
C LEU A 61 16.57 8.05 7.83
N ASP A 62 15.50 7.75 8.58
CA ASP A 62 14.21 8.44 8.46
C ASP A 62 14.33 9.94 8.77
N HIS A 63 15.25 10.32 9.67
CA HIS A 63 15.52 11.72 10.02
C HIS A 63 16.61 12.38 9.15
N GLN A 64 17.16 11.70 8.15
CA GLN A 64 18.02 12.38 7.17
C GLN A 64 17.17 13.31 6.30
N PRO A 65 17.64 14.53 5.99
CA PRO A 65 16.83 15.54 5.32
C PRO A 65 16.37 15.11 3.92
N ASP A 66 17.19 14.34 3.19
CA ASP A 66 16.84 13.81 1.87
C ASP A 66 15.76 12.71 1.94
N PHE A 67 15.80 11.87 2.98
CA PHE A 67 14.78 10.84 3.21
C PHE A 67 13.47 11.45 3.71
N ALA A 68 13.53 12.39 4.65
CA ALA A 68 12.36 13.10 5.17
C ALA A 68 11.66 13.94 4.09
N ALA A 69 12.42 14.54 3.18
CA ALA A 69 11.88 15.32 2.06
C ALA A 69 11.46 14.46 0.86
N GLN A 70 11.78 13.17 0.83
CA GLN A 70 11.49 12.31 -0.31
C GLN A 70 9.99 12.00 -0.40
N LYS A 71 9.30 12.67 -1.34
CA LYS A 71 7.93 12.31 -1.72
C LYS A 71 7.87 10.90 -2.31
N SER A 72 6.85 10.15 -1.93
CA SER A 72 6.51 8.87 -2.50
C SER A 72 6.15 9.01 -3.99
N MET A 73 6.24 7.90 -4.73
CA MET A 73 5.86 7.89 -6.15
C MET A 73 4.39 8.27 -6.34
N LEU A 74 3.51 7.84 -5.43
CA LEU A 74 2.09 8.17 -5.49
C LEU A 74 1.85 9.66 -5.31
N GLU A 75 2.44 10.28 -4.29
CA GLU A 75 2.30 11.73 -4.05
C GLU A 75 2.70 12.53 -5.29
N LYS A 76 3.80 12.16 -5.96
CA LYS A 76 4.22 12.81 -7.21
C LYS A 76 3.18 12.68 -8.32
N VAL A 77 2.63 11.49 -8.54
CA VAL A 77 1.60 11.26 -9.58
C VAL A 77 0.32 12.07 -9.29
N PHE A 78 -0.08 12.17 -8.02
CA PHE A 78 -1.23 12.99 -7.63
C PHE A 78 -0.97 14.49 -7.81
N GLU A 79 0.19 14.98 -7.38
CA GLU A 79 0.58 16.38 -7.55
C GLU A 79 0.70 16.76 -9.03
N ASP A 80 1.30 15.90 -9.86
CA ASP A 80 1.44 16.11 -11.31
C ASP A 80 0.08 16.14 -12.03
N SER A 81 -0.94 15.51 -11.45
CA SER A 81 -2.33 15.59 -11.94
C SER A 81 -3.15 16.73 -11.33
N GLY A 82 -2.53 17.58 -10.49
CA GLY A 82 -3.19 18.71 -9.83
C GLY A 82 -4.11 18.30 -8.68
N HIS A 83 -3.95 17.08 -8.16
CA HIS A 83 -4.73 16.55 -7.05
C HIS A 83 -3.95 16.60 -5.74
N LEU A 84 -4.66 16.80 -4.64
CA LEU A 84 -4.11 16.68 -3.29
C LEU A 84 -4.17 15.21 -2.85
N MET A 85 -3.11 14.72 -2.21
CA MET A 85 -3.04 13.38 -1.66
C MET A 85 -3.04 13.42 -0.13
N ASP A 86 -4.17 13.11 0.48
CA ASP A 86 -4.29 13.03 1.94
C ASP A 86 -3.89 11.63 2.45
N LEU A 87 -2.81 11.58 3.22
CA LEU A 87 -2.39 10.35 3.91
C LEU A 87 -3.19 10.16 5.20
N LEU A 88 -4.18 9.28 5.14
CA LEU A 88 -4.97 8.91 6.31
C LEU A 88 -4.16 8.07 7.30
N ARG A 89 -4.46 8.24 8.59
CA ARG A 89 -3.81 7.48 9.66
C ARG A 89 -4.12 5.98 9.51
N LYS A 90 -3.07 5.16 9.56
CA LYS A 90 -3.19 3.71 9.47
C LYS A 90 -4.02 3.14 10.63
N PHE A 91 -4.95 2.24 10.34
CA PHE A 91 -5.84 1.56 11.30
C PHE A 91 -6.85 2.46 12.02
N HIS A 92 -7.20 3.60 11.42
CA HIS A 92 -8.27 4.47 11.88
C HIS A 92 -9.33 4.65 10.78
N PRO A 93 -10.17 3.62 10.52
CA PRO A 93 -11.19 3.67 9.47
C PRO A 93 -12.21 4.80 9.67
N GLU A 94 -12.39 5.30 10.90
CA GLU A 94 -13.25 6.44 11.24
C GLU A 94 -12.83 7.75 10.56
N PHE A 95 -11.55 7.89 10.18
CA PHE A 95 -11.07 9.05 9.45
C PHE A 95 -11.16 8.89 7.93
N ASN A 96 -11.57 7.72 7.43
CA ASN A 96 -11.72 7.48 6.01
C ASN A 96 -13.17 7.70 5.58
N PRO A 97 -13.52 8.84 4.95
CA PRO A 97 -14.91 9.16 4.61
C PRO A 97 -15.57 8.11 3.71
N ILE A 98 -14.79 7.35 2.91
CA ILE A 98 -15.32 6.29 2.06
C ILE A 98 -16.01 5.17 2.86
N GLU A 99 -15.60 4.93 4.12
CA GLU A 99 -16.20 3.89 4.96
C GLU A 99 -17.65 4.22 5.33
N ASN A 100 -17.97 5.52 5.49
CA ASN A 100 -19.35 5.96 5.72
C ASN A 100 -20.23 5.71 4.49
N TYR A 101 -19.72 6.02 3.28
CA TYR A 101 -20.40 5.71 2.02
C TYR A 101 -20.64 4.20 1.87
N TRP A 102 -19.62 3.38 2.16
CA TRP A 102 -19.75 1.93 2.12
C TRP A 102 -20.74 1.38 3.15
N GLY A 103 -20.75 1.92 4.36
CA GLY A 103 -21.69 1.55 5.41
C GLY A 103 -23.13 1.80 4.99
N SER A 104 -23.42 3.02 4.50
CA SER A 104 -24.75 3.39 4.00
C SER A 104 -25.20 2.50 2.83
N ALA A 105 -24.32 2.30 1.83
CA ALA A 105 -24.65 1.48 0.68
C ALA A 105 -24.92 0.01 1.06
N LYS A 106 -24.18 -0.54 2.03
CA LYS A 106 -24.41 -1.90 2.54
C LYS A 106 -25.77 -2.03 3.22
N VAL A 107 -26.16 -1.06 4.04
CA VAL A 107 -27.49 -1.04 4.69
C VAL A 107 -28.57 -1.03 3.62
N TYR A 108 -28.46 -0.14 2.63
CA TYR A 108 -29.42 -0.10 1.51
C TYR A 108 -29.49 -1.44 0.78
N CYS A 109 -28.34 -2.01 0.38
CA CYS A 109 -28.31 -3.29 -0.32
C CYS A 109 -28.91 -4.42 0.52
N CYS A 110 -28.66 -4.44 1.84
CA CYS A 110 -29.22 -5.45 2.75
C CYS A 110 -30.75 -5.44 2.76
N HIS A 111 -31.37 -4.25 2.82
CA HIS A 111 -32.83 -4.09 2.81
C HIS A 111 -33.48 -4.39 1.45
N HIS A 112 -32.72 -4.33 0.36
CA HIS A 112 -33.20 -4.53 -1.01
C HIS A 112 -32.61 -5.79 -1.66
N CYS A 113 -31.99 -6.67 -0.87
CA CYS A 113 -31.32 -7.86 -1.36
C CYS A 113 -32.32 -8.98 -1.67
N ASP A 114 -32.28 -9.52 -2.89
CA ASP A 114 -32.96 -10.78 -3.24
C ASP A 114 -31.99 -11.99 -3.26
N TYR A 115 -30.77 -11.79 -2.75
CA TYR A 115 -29.65 -12.75 -2.72
C TYR A 115 -29.14 -13.20 -4.10
N THR A 116 -29.50 -12.50 -5.18
CA THR A 116 -28.92 -12.70 -6.51
C THR A 116 -27.83 -11.68 -6.82
N PHE A 117 -26.87 -12.07 -7.64
CA PHE A 117 -25.83 -11.17 -8.11
C PHE A 117 -26.39 -10.02 -8.96
N LYS A 118 -27.46 -10.29 -9.72
CA LYS A 118 -28.12 -9.30 -10.57
C LYS A 118 -28.72 -8.18 -9.71
N SER A 119 -29.49 -8.52 -8.68
CA SER A 119 -30.05 -7.50 -7.79
C SER A 119 -28.98 -6.79 -6.99
N LEU A 120 -27.92 -7.46 -6.56
CA LEU A 120 -26.81 -6.80 -5.87
C LEU A 120 -26.22 -5.71 -6.76
N ARG A 121 -26.01 -6.01 -8.04
CA ARG A 121 -25.51 -5.03 -9.00
C ARG A 121 -26.47 -3.83 -9.13
N GLU A 122 -27.76 -4.09 -9.28
CA GLU A 122 -28.79 -3.04 -9.41
C GLU A 122 -28.95 -2.19 -8.14
N THR A 123 -28.95 -2.82 -6.97
CA THR A 123 -29.09 -2.17 -5.66
C THR A 123 -27.86 -1.36 -5.27
N VAL A 124 -26.66 -1.82 -5.62
CA VAL A 124 -25.41 -1.08 -5.46
C VAL A 124 -25.44 0.23 -6.25
N TYR A 125 -25.95 0.21 -7.49
CA TYR A 125 -26.15 1.43 -8.28
C TYR A 125 -27.23 2.34 -7.68
N ALA A 126 -28.36 1.76 -7.26
CA ALA A 126 -29.43 2.51 -6.61
C ALA A 126 -28.99 3.14 -5.28
N ALA A 127 -28.02 2.54 -4.59
CA ALA A 127 -27.37 3.08 -3.40
C ALA A 127 -26.41 4.25 -3.68
N GLY A 128 -26.25 4.67 -4.95
CA GLY A 128 -25.41 5.80 -5.34
C GLY A 128 -23.93 5.47 -5.49
N LEU A 129 -23.54 4.19 -5.54
CA LEU A 129 -22.15 3.83 -5.83
C LEU A 129 -21.86 3.98 -7.33
N SER A 130 -20.76 4.67 -7.67
CA SER A 130 -20.34 4.85 -9.06
C SER A 130 -19.95 3.51 -9.70
N PRO A 131 -20.00 3.35 -11.04
CA PRO A 131 -19.70 2.06 -11.68
C PRO A 131 -18.34 1.43 -11.33
N PRO A 132 -17.24 2.18 -11.24
CA PRO A 132 -15.96 1.62 -10.76
C PRO A 132 -16.02 1.15 -9.30
N LEU A 133 -16.70 1.90 -8.43
CA LEU A 133 -16.88 1.55 -7.02
C LEU A 133 -17.80 0.33 -6.87
N ALA A 134 -18.91 0.30 -7.59
CA ALA A 134 -19.83 -0.82 -7.66
C ALA A 134 -19.11 -2.10 -8.11
N GLU A 135 -18.32 -2.03 -9.19
CA GLU A 135 -17.54 -3.15 -9.68
C GLU A 135 -16.48 -3.63 -8.67
N PHE A 136 -15.82 -2.70 -7.95
CA PHE A 136 -14.89 -3.04 -6.88
C PHE A 136 -15.58 -3.75 -5.71
N ALA A 137 -16.74 -3.25 -5.24
CA ALA A 137 -17.50 -3.91 -4.17
C ALA A 137 -17.92 -5.32 -4.57
N VAL A 138 -18.46 -5.45 -5.78
CA VAL A 138 -18.89 -6.74 -6.33
C VAL A 138 -17.72 -7.72 -6.46
N LYS A 139 -16.52 -7.26 -6.84
CA LYS A 139 -15.30 -8.08 -6.90
C LYS A 139 -14.76 -8.45 -5.51
N LYS A 140 -14.79 -7.53 -4.56
CA LYS A 140 -14.23 -7.72 -3.20
C LYS A 140 -15.04 -8.71 -2.35
N TYR A 141 -16.35 -8.80 -2.57
CA TYR A 141 -17.26 -9.65 -1.79
C TYR A 141 -17.67 -10.95 -2.52
N LYS A 142 -16.84 -11.45 -3.44
CA LYS A 142 -17.12 -12.63 -4.30
C LYS A 142 -17.28 -13.99 -3.61
N SER A 143 -17.11 -14.12 -2.30
CA SER A 143 -17.17 -15.43 -1.63
C SER A 143 -18.42 -15.59 -0.76
N HIS A 144 -19.51 -16.10 -1.34
CA HIS A 144 -20.36 -17.06 -0.64
C HIS A 144 -20.91 -18.22 -1.49
N ARG A 145 -20.90 -18.16 -2.83
CA ARG A 145 -21.01 -19.36 -3.70
C ARG A 145 -20.70 -19.00 -5.14
N SER A 146 -19.76 -19.72 -5.75
CA SER A 146 -19.30 -19.53 -7.13
C SER A 146 -20.41 -19.76 -8.16
N ILE A 147 -20.36 -19.09 -9.32
CA ILE A 147 -21.13 -19.46 -10.54
C ILE A 147 -20.15 -19.53 -11.72
N PRO A 148 -20.24 -20.56 -12.60
CA PRO A 148 -19.18 -20.94 -13.52
C PRO A 148 -19.06 -20.06 -14.75
N SER A 149 -17.91 -20.19 -15.39
CA SER A 149 -17.38 -19.42 -16.51
C SER A 149 -17.80 -19.99 -17.85
N GLU A 150 -19.00 -19.65 -18.33
CA GLU A 150 -19.27 -19.77 -19.76
C GLU A 150 -19.87 -18.46 -20.28
N ASN A 151 -19.10 -17.82 -21.17
CA ASN A 151 -19.45 -16.63 -21.97
C ASN A 151 -19.35 -15.26 -21.28
N LEU A 152 -18.62 -15.17 -20.15
CA LEU A 152 -18.22 -13.90 -19.56
C LEU A 152 -17.25 -13.11 -20.46
N THR A 153 -16.31 -13.80 -21.10
CA THR A 153 -15.27 -13.19 -21.94
C THR A 153 -15.84 -12.60 -23.24
N GLU A 154 -16.73 -13.34 -23.92
CA GLU A 154 -17.39 -12.85 -25.16
C GLU A 154 -18.24 -11.60 -24.90
N ARG A 155 -18.94 -11.54 -23.78
CA ARG A 155 -19.74 -10.37 -23.40
C ARG A 155 -18.89 -9.14 -23.07
N MET A 156 -17.72 -9.36 -22.47
CA MET A 156 -16.77 -8.29 -22.19
C MET A 156 -16.13 -7.74 -23.47
N GLU A 157 -15.76 -8.60 -24.42
CA GLU A 157 -15.17 -8.18 -25.70
C GLU A 157 -16.13 -7.29 -26.52
N VAL A 158 -17.43 -7.61 -26.52
CA VAL A 158 -18.47 -6.80 -27.17
C VAL A 158 -18.61 -5.42 -26.51
N GLU A 159 -18.60 -5.34 -25.18
CA GLU A 159 -18.70 -4.06 -24.44
C GLU A 159 -17.46 -3.18 -24.62
N PHE A 160 -16.26 -3.76 -24.66
CA PHE A 160 -15.02 -3.01 -24.88
C PHE A 160 -14.88 -2.52 -26.32
N ALA A 161 -15.34 -3.29 -27.32
CA ALA A 161 -15.40 -2.84 -28.71
C ALA A 161 -16.36 -1.66 -28.90
N ALA A 162 -17.48 -1.64 -28.18
CA ALA A 162 -18.46 -0.55 -28.25
C ALA A 162 -18.00 0.77 -27.63
N LYS A 163 -17.06 0.73 -26.67
CA LYS A 163 -16.50 1.92 -26.00
C LYS A 163 -15.27 2.53 -26.68
N LYS A 164 -14.82 1.97 -27.81
CA LYS A 164 -13.69 2.50 -28.59
C LYS A 164 -14.20 3.40 -29.73
N ARG A 165 -14.73 4.57 -29.37
CA ARG A 165 -14.93 5.72 -30.27
C ARG A 165 -14.79 7.00 -29.47
#